data_AF-A0A4Y1ZZ59-F1
#
_entry.id   AF-A0A4Y1ZZ59-F1
#
_cell.length_a   1.000
_cell.length_b   1.000
_cell.length_c   1.000
_cell.angle_alpha   90.00
_cell.angle_beta   90.00
_cell.angle_gamma   90.00
#
_symmetry.space_group_name_H-M   'P 1'
#
loop_
_entity.id
_entity.type
_entity.pdbx_description
1 polymer ?
#
loop_
_entity_poly.entity_id
_entity_poly.type
_entity_poly.pdbx_seq_one_letter_code
_entity_poly.pdbx_strand_id
1 'polypeptide(L)'
;MHRKENQSPSWSSPALKYLKTRAIKEAEIERLARDFAANKVSAAGVAYIVNDRTRVRRTLWLIGVIICTLVMGYLTVKVIMEYLLYPKVLIKEDVIRHKLPFPAVTICSLNPIFGHFVEETSLKKFLELKKMMQKVKTE
;
A
#
# COMPACT_ATOMS: atom_id res chain seq x y z
N MET A 1 -40.35 -81.05 1.27
CA MET A 1 -40.66 -79.62 1.00
C MET A 1 -39.98 -78.76 2.06
N HIS A 2 -38.80 -78.19 1.78
CA HIS A 2 -38.20 -77.16 2.64
C HIS A 2 -38.34 -75.81 1.96
N ARG A 3 -39.24 -74.98 2.49
CA ARG A 3 -39.47 -73.59 2.08
C ARG A 3 -38.29 -72.75 2.58
N LYS A 4 -37.48 -72.21 1.67
CA LYS A 4 -36.47 -71.20 2.02
C LYS A 4 -37.20 -69.92 2.39
N GLU A 5 -37.07 -69.51 3.65
CA GLU A 5 -37.57 -68.24 4.15
C GLU A 5 -36.68 -67.12 3.58
N ASN A 6 -37.30 -66.23 2.82
CA ASN A 6 -36.63 -65.16 2.10
C ASN A 6 -36.42 -64.00 3.07
N GLN A 7 -35.24 -63.94 3.69
CA GLN A 7 -34.85 -62.86 4.62
C GLN A 7 -34.75 -61.54 3.84
N SER A 8 -35.77 -60.69 3.96
CA SER A 8 -35.74 -59.31 3.47
C SER A 8 -34.62 -58.51 4.17
N PRO A 9 -33.82 -57.70 3.45
CA PRO A 9 -32.76 -56.91 4.07
C PRO A 9 -33.36 -55.90 5.05
N SER A 10 -32.98 -56.01 6.32
CA SER A 10 -33.44 -55.12 7.38
C SER A 10 -32.79 -53.75 7.23
N TRP A 11 -33.60 -52.72 7.00
CA TRP A 11 -33.18 -51.31 6.91
C TRP A 11 -32.82 -50.71 8.29
N SER A 12 -32.04 -51.42 9.10
CA SER A 12 -31.73 -51.07 10.49
C SER A 12 -30.24 -51.04 10.82
N SER A 13 -29.36 -50.91 9.83
CA SER A 13 -27.92 -50.74 10.09
C SER A 13 -27.61 -49.30 10.55
N PRO A 14 -26.98 -49.09 11.74
CA PRO A 14 -26.69 -47.75 12.26
C PRO A 14 -25.82 -46.91 11.30
N ALA A 15 -24.92 -47.53 10.54
CA ALA A 15 -24.11 -46.87 9.52
C ALA A 15 -24.96 -46.16 8.45
N LEU A 16 -26.08 -46.77 8.01
CA LEU A 16 -26.98 -46.17 7.03
C LEU A 16 -27.67 -44.91 7.58
N LYS A 17 -27.99 -44.92 8.89
CA LYS A 17 -28.58 -43.77 9.59
C LYS A 17 -27.59 -42.61 9.72
N TYR A 18 -26.31 -42.89 9.97
CA TYR A 18 -25.26 -41.88 10.00
C TYR A 18 -25.01 -41.25 8.64
N LEU A 19 -24.92 -42.06 7.57
CA LEU A 19 -24.76 -41.56 6.20
C LEU A 19 -25.95 -40.71 5.76
N LYS A 20 -27.18 -41.14 6.08
CA LYS A 20 -28.39 -40.36 5.82
C LYS A 20 -28.41 -39.03 6.56
N THR A 21 -28.05 -39.03 7.85
CA THR A 21 -27.97 -37.80 8.65
C THR A 21 -26.90 -36.84 8.12
N ARG A 22 -25.76 -37.37 7.68
CA ARG A 22 -24.69 -36.58 7.06
C ARG A 22 -25.13 -35.93 5.75
N ALA A 23 -25.77 -36.69 4.87
CA ALA A 23 -26.28 -36.18 3.59
C ALA A 23 -27.35 -35.08 3.79
N ILE A 24 -28.22 -35.23 4.80
CA ILE A 24 -29.21 -34.20 5.15
C ILE A 24 -28.52 -32.93 5.63
N LYS A 25 -27.51 -33.04 6.50
CA LYS A 25 -26.74 -31.89 6.99
C LYS A 25 -25.99 -31.18 5.86
N GLU A 26 -25.36 -31.92 4.95
CA GLU A 26 -24.66 -31.34 3.81
C GLU A 26 -25.62 -30.56 2.90
N ALA A 27 -26.80 -31.13 2.59
CA ALA A 27 -27.83 -30.44 1.81
C ALA A 27 -28.39 -29.20 2.52
N GLU A 28 -28.52 -29.23 3.85
CA GLU A 28 -28.95 -28.08 4.64
C GLU A 28 -27.92 -26.94 4.59
N ILE A 29 -26.63 -27.27 4.72
CA ILE A 29 -25.53 -26.31 4.62
C ILE A 29 -25.48 -25.68 3.22
N GLU A 30 -25.62 -26.47 2.16
CA GLU A 30 -25.67 -25.94 0.79
C GLU A 30 -26.85 -24.99 0.58
N ARG A 31 -28.01 -25.31 1.14
CA ARG A 31 -29.19 -24.45 1.07
C ARG A 31 -28.96 -23.13 1.81
N LEU A 32 -28.41 -23.19 3.02
CA LEU A 32 -28.06 -22.02 3.82
C LEU A 32 -27.03 -21.13 3.11
N ALA A 33 -25.97 -21.73 2.56
CA ALA A 33 -24.94 -21.02 1.82
C ALA A 33 -25.50 -20.31 0.58
N ARG A 34 -26.41 -21.00 -0.14
CA ARG A 34 -27.09 -20.43 -1.30
C ARG A 34 -27.99 -19.25 -0.93
N ASP A 35 -28.77 -19.39 0.13
CA ASP A 35 -29.68 -18.32 0.60
C ASP A 35 -28.90 -17.10 1.10
N PHE A 36 -27.80 -17.34 1.83
CA PHE A 36 -26.91 -16.28 2.28
C PHE A 36 -26.30 -15.52 1.10
N ALA A 37 -25.73 -16.25 0.13
CA ALA A 37 -25.10 -15.65 -1.04
C ALA A 37 -26.08 -14.93 -1.99
N ALA A 38 -27.36 -15.34 -2.01
CA ALA A 38 -28.39 -14.71 -2.82
C ALA A 38 -28.97 -13.45 -2.17
N ASN A 39 -29.22 -13.47 -0.85
CA ASN A 39 -30.09 -12.49 -0.20
C ASN A 39 -29.41 -11.64 0.88
N LYS A 40 -28.26 -12.07 1.43
CA LYS A 40 -27.66 -11.45 2.64
C LYS A 40 -26.26 -10.90 2.44
N VAL A 41 -25.58 -11.26 1.34
CA VAL A 41 -24.23 -10.79 1.05
C VAL A 41 -24.25 -9.37 0.51
N SER A 42 -23.47 -8.47 1.14
CA SER A 42 -23.29 -7.07 0.71
C SER A 42 -22.32 -6.91 -0.49
N ALA A 43 -21.67 -7.99 -0.91
CA ALA A 43 -20.81 -7.98 -2.09
C ALA A 43 -21.65 -8.01 -3.38
N ALA A 44 -21.66 -6.88 -4.09
CA ALA A 44 -22.30 -6.77 -5.40
C ALA A 44 -21.78 -7.84 -6.37
N GLY A 45 -22.66 -8.40 -7.20
CA GLY A 45 -22.29 -9.45 -8.18
C GLY A 45 -22.50 -10.87 -7.66
N VAL A 46 -22.31 -11.13 -6.37
CA VAL A 46 -22.41 -12.50 -5.79
C VAL A 46 -23.83 -13.07 -5.89
N ALA A 47 -24.85 -12.24 -5.66
CA ALA A 47 -26.24 -12.66 -5.80
C ALA A 47 -26.59 -13.11 -7.23
N TYR A 48 -26.03 -12.45 -8.25
CA TYR A 48 -26.25 -12.79 -9.66
C TYR A 48 -25.59 -14.13 -10.04
N ILE A 49 -24.43 -14.45 -9.45
CA ILE A 49 -23.77 -15.77 -9.63
C ILE A 49 -24.68 -16.89 -9.13
N VAL A 50 -25.48 -16.66 -8.08
CA VAL A 50 -26.31 -17.70 -7.46
C VAL A 50 -27.70 -17.81 -8.09
N ASN A 51 -28.31 -16.67 -8.45
CA ASN A 51 -29.67 -16.60 -8.94
C ASN A 51 -29.81 -16.82 -10.47
N ASP A 52 -28.71 -16.71 -11.22
CA ASP A 52 -28.76 -16.79 -12.68
C ASP A 52 -29.09 -18.19 -13.22
N ARG A 53 -30.09 -18.25 -14.11
CA ARG A 53 -30.60 -19.48 -14.72
C ARG A 53 -29.67 -20.06 -15.78
N THR A 54 -28.93 -19.21 -16.49
CA THR A 54 -28.04 -19.59 -17.60
C THR A 54 -26.60 -19.74 -17.13
N ARG A 55 -25.96 -20.88 -17.45
CA ARG A 55 -24.56 -21.17 -17.07
C ARG A 55 -23.57 -20.12 -17.58
N VAL A 56 -23.78 -19.60 -18.79
CA VAL A 56 -22.91 -18.58 -19.41
C VAL A 56 -22.92 -17.26 -18.63
N ARG A 57 -24.10 -16.78 -18.24
CA ARG A 57 -24.23 -15.53 -17.47
C ARG A 57 -23.62 -15.67 -16.07
N ARG A 58 -23.79 -16.84 -15.45
CA ARG A 58 -23.16 -17.19 -14.18
C ARG A 58 -21.62 -17.17 -14.27
N THR A 59 -21.05 -17.72 -15.33
CA THR A 59 -19.59 -17.68 -15.54
C THR A 59 -19.09 -16.26 -15.80
N LEU A 60 -19.83 -15.44 -16.54
CA LEU A 60 -19.46 -14.04 -16.78
C LEU A 60 -19.46 -13.22 -15.49
N TRP A 61 -20.48 -13.36 -14.64
CA TRP A 61 -20.50 -12.69 -13.33
C TRP A 61 -19.39 -13.17 -12.41
N LEU A 62 -19.08 -14.47 -12.42
CA LEU A 62 -17.98 -15.02 -11.65
C LEU A 62 -16.63 -14.44 -12.09
N ILE A 63 -16.37 -14.39 -13.41
CA ILE A 63 -15.17 -13.75 -13.96
C ILE A 63 -15.12 -12.27 -13.57
N GLY A 64 -16.24 -11.55 -13.71
CA GLY A 64 -16.33 -10.13 -13.35
C GLY A 64 -16.02 -9.87 -11.89
N VAL A 65 -16.56 -10.68 -10.96
CA VAL A 65 -16.27 -10.57 -9.53
C VAL A 65 -14.79 -10.84 -9.25
N ILE A 66 -14.22 -11.89 -9.85
CA ILE A 66 -12.80 -12.21 -9.67
C ILE A 66 -11.91 -11.07 -10.16
N ILE A 67 -12.17 -10.53 -11.35
CA ILE A 67 -11.40 -9.41 -11.90
C ILE A 67 -11.52 -8.19 -10.98
N CYS A 68 -12.73 -7.86 -10.51
CA CYS A 68 -12.95 -6.75 -9.61
C CYS A 68 -12.18 -6.92 -8.29
N THR A 69 -12.18 -8.12 -7.70
CA THR A 69 -11.40 -8.43 -6.49
C THR A 69 -9.90 -8.28 -6.72
N LEU A 70 -9.38 -8.76 -7.85
CA LEU A 70 -7.95 -8.63 -8.19
C LEU A 70 -7.55 -7.16 -8.40
N VAL A 71 -8.35 -6.39 -9.14
CA VAL A 71 -8.10 -4.97 -9.39
C VAL A 71 -8.17 -4.18 -8.08
N MET A 72 -9.18 -4.44 -7.24
CA MET A 72 -9.28 -3.82 -5.92
C MET A 72 -8.04 -4.12 -5.08
N GLY A 73 -7.62 -5.39 -5.00
CA GLY A 73 -6.42 -5.78 -4.26
C GLY A 73 -5.16 -5.10 -4.78
N TYR A 74 -4.98 -5.03 -6.10
CA TYR A 74 -3.85 -4.33 -6.73
C TYR A 74 -3.84 -2.82 -6.39
N LEU A 75 -4.99 -2.16 -6.51
CA LEU A 75 -5.13 -0.74 -6.18
C LEU A 75 -4.84 -0.48 -4.69
N THR A 76 -5.34 -1.34 -3.80
CA THR A 76 -5.05 -1.25 -2.36
C THR A 76 -3.56 -1.34 -2.08
N VAL A 77 -2.86 -2.33 -2.66
CA VAL A 77 -1.41 -2.47 -2.49
C VAL A 77 -0.67 -1.25 -3.03
N LYS A 78 -1.05 -0.75 -4.20
CA LYS A 78 -0.46 0.46 -4.78
C LYS A 78 -0.59 1.67 -3.85
N VAL A 79 -1.79 1.91 -3.32
CA VAL A 79 -2.06 3.04 -2.40
C VAL A 79 -1.27 2.89 -1.09
N ILE A 80 -1.17 1.67 -0.55
CA ILE A 80 -0.38 1.40 0.66
C ILE A 80 1.10 1.71 0.40
N MET A 81 1.65 1.26 -0.72
CA MET A 81 3.04 1.53 -1.08
C MET A 81 3.31 3.02 -1.26
N GLU A 82 2.41 3.74 -1.94
CA GLU A 82 2.48 5.19 -2.10
C GLU A 82 2.45 5.91 -0.74
N TYR A 83 1.59 5.47 0.18
CA TYR A 83 1.52 6.01 1.54
C TYR A 83 2.83 5.80 2.32
N LEU A 84 3.41 4.59 2.25
CA LEU A 84 4.66 4.26 2.92
C LEU A 84 5.89 4.98 2.34
N LEU A 85 5.80 5.48 1.10
CA LEU A 85 6.86 6.29 0.48
C LEU A 85 6.90 7.72 1.02
N TYR A 86 5.91 8.15 1.83
CA TYR A 86 5.78 9.50 2.36
C TYR A 86 6.13 10.61 1.34
N PRO A 87 5.49 10.62 0.15
CA PRO A 87 5.77 11.63 -0.85
C PRO A 87 5.41 13.02 -0.30
N LYS A 88 6.42 13.88 -0.16
CA LYS A 88 6.23 15.28 0.23
C LYS A 88 5.91 16.12 -1.00
N VAL A 89 4.68 16.63 -1.06
CA VAL A 89 4.30 17.66 -2.04
C VAL A 89 4.61 19.03 -1.45
N LEU A 90 5.56 19.74 -2.07
CA LEU A 90 5.84 21.13 -1.71
C LEU A 90 4.87 22.00 -2.50
N ILE A 91 3.82 22.48 -1.82
CA ILE A 91 2.92 23.49 -2.37
C ILE A 91 3.65 24.83 -2.21
N LYS A 92 4.11 25.39 -3.34
CA LYS A 92 4.65 26.75 -3.39
C LYS A 92 3.53 27.69 -3.80
N GLU A 93 3.01 28.44 -2.85
CA GLU A 93 2.09 29.54 -3.11
C GLU A 93 2.87 30.84 -3.13
N ASP A 94 2.85 31.53 -4.26
CA ASP A 94 3.37 32.89 -4.38
C ASP A 94 2.35 33.85 -3.75
N VAL A 95 2.41 33.95 -2.42
CA VAL A 95 1.55 34.85 -1.66
C VAL A 95 2.15 36.26 -1.76
N ILE A 96 1.38 37.19 -2.34
CA ILE A 96 1.69 38.63 -2.28
C ILE A 96 1.51 39.08 -0.83
N ARG A 97 2.62 39.16 -0.10
CA ARG A 97 2.64 39.64 1.29
C ARG A 97 2.81 41.16 1.27
N HIS A 98 1.80 41.90 1.74
CA HIS A 98 1.85 43.37 1.84
C HIS A 98 2.83 43.92 2.88
N LYS A 99 3.33 43.07 3.79
CA LYS A 99 4.42 43.38 4.72
C LYS A 99 5.43 42.22 4.71
N LEU A 100 6.62 42.49 4.22
CA LEU A 100 7.77 41.57 4.31
C LEU A 100 8.70 42.05 5.43
N PRO A 101 9.18 41.16 6.32
CA PRO A 101 10.27 41.53 7.21
C PRO A 101 11.52 41.83 6.37
N PHE A 102 12.17 42.96 6.66
CA PHE A 102 13.45 43.27 6.04
C PHE A 102 14.50 42.23 6.48
N PRO A 103 15.23 41.58 5.56
CA PRO A 103 16.19 40.55 5.93
C PRO A 103 17.38 41.16 6.67
N ALA A 104 18.05 40.37 7.50
CA ALA A 104 19.35 40.74 8.01
C ALA A 104 20.33 40.82 6.84
N VAL A 105 20.84 42.02 6.56
CA VAL A 105 21.86 42.23 5.53
C VAL A 105 23.21 42.33 6.22
N THR A 106 24.06 41.34 6.01
CA THR A 106 25.44 41.36 6.46
C THR A 106 26.33 41.83 5.32
N ILE A 107 26.91 43.03 5.46
CA ILE A 107 27.86 43.57 4.49
C ILE A 107 29.26 43.42 5.07
N CYS A 108 30.12 42.70 4.35
CA CYS A 108 31.53 42.56 4.70
C CYS A 108 32.39 43.33 3.70
N SER A 109 33.47 43.94 4.20
CA SER A 109 34.53 44.47 3.34
C SER A 109 35.20 43.33 2.57
N LEU A 110 35.38 43.52 1.26
CA LEU A 110 36.20 42.62 0.43
C LEU A 110 37.67 42.62 0.85
N ASN A 111 38.09 43.69 1.52
CA ASN A 111 39.41 43.74 2.15
C ASN A 111 39.32 43.08 3.53
N PRO A 112 39.91 41.89 3.73
CA PRO A 112 39.82 41.16 5.00
C PRO A 112 40.62 41.83 6.12
N ILE A 113 41.60 42.69 5.80
CA ILE A 113 42.47 43.32 6.81
C ILE A 113 42.77 44.77 6.41
N PHE A 114 42.42 45.71 7.28
CA PHE A 114 42.81 47.11 7.11
C PHE A 114 44.31 47.28 7.29
N GLY A 115 44.98 47.95 6.35
CA GLY A 115 46.44 48.13 6.37
C GLY A 115 46.98 48.76 7.66
N HIS A 116 46.22 49.66 8.29
CA HIS A 116 46.55 50.24 9.59
C HIS A 116 46.74 49.17 10.68
N PHE A 117 45.85 48.17 10.73
CA PHE A 117 45.94 47.09 11.71
C PHE A 117 47.07 46.10 11.39
N VAL A 118 47.49 45.99 10.12
CA VAL A 118 48.64 45.15 9.73
C VAL A 118 49.93 45.69 10.34
N GLU A 119 50.07 47.01 10.41
CA GLU A 119 51.31 47.65 10.86
C GLU A 119 51.55 47.51 12.37
N GLU A 120 50.49 47.53 13.17
CA GLU A 120 50.55 47.36 14.63
C GLU A 120 50.70 45.89 15.06
N THR A 121 50.43 44.93 14.17
CA THR A 121 50.39 43.51 14.51
C THR A 121 51.61 42.74 13.98
N SER A 122 51.92 41.59 14.59
CA SER A 122 52.94 40.63 14.11
C SER A 122 52.73 40.15 12.66
N LEU A 123 51.57 40.43 12.06
CA LEU A 123 51.24 40.12 10.67
C LEU A 123 52.15 40.84 9.67
N LYS A 124 52.67 42.04 9.96
CA LYS A 124 53.64 42.74 9.10
C LYS A 124 54.88 41.87 8.86
N LYS A 125 55.43 41.29 9.93
CA LYS A 125 56.61 40.41 9.86
C LYS A 125 56.33 39.16 9.02
N PHE A 126 55.15 38.55 9.20
CA PHE A 126 54.74 37.38 8.43
C PHE A 126 54.55 37.69 6.94
N LEU A 127 53.96 38.84 6.62
CA LEU A 127 53.79 39.32 5.23
C LEU A 127 55.14 39.59 4.54
N GLU A 128 56.06 40.25 5.23
CA GLU A 128 57.42 40.50 4.70
C GLU A 128 58.17 39.18 4.48
N LEU A 129 58.10 38.26 5.43
CA LEU A 129 58.73 36.95 5.31
C LEU A 129 58.14 36.14 4.14
N LYS A 130 56.81 36.17 3.95
CA LYS A 130 56.15 35.55 2.80
C LYS A 130 56.62 36.16 1.48
N LYS A 131 56.73 37.50 1.37
CA LYS A 131 57.24 38.18 0.17
C LYS A 131 58.66 37.75 -0.16
N MET A 132 59.54 37.66 0.84
CA MET A 132 60.91 37.18 0.66
C MET A 132 60.92 35.73 0.17
N MET A 133 60.14 34.84 0.78
CA MET A 133 60.03 33.43 0.34
C MET A 133 59.47 33.30 -1.07
N GLN A 134 58.52 34.15 -1.46
CA GLN A 134 57.95 34.13 -2.80
C GLN A 134 58.99 34.56 -3.84
N LYS A 135 59.74 35.63 -3.55
CA LYS A 135 60.83 36.12 -4.41
C LYS A 135 61.89 35.04 -4.64
N VAL A 136 62.32 34.36 -3.57
CA VAL A 136 63.29 33.24 -3.63
C VAL A 136 62.77 32.06 -4.46
N LYS A 137 61.45 31.86 -4.56
CA LYS A 137 60.85 30.77 -5.34
C LYS A 137 60.64 31.11 -6.82
N THR A 138 60.78 32.38 -7.21
CA THR A 138 60.58 32.84 -8.60
C THR A 138 61.88 33.08 -9.36
N GLU A 139 63.03 33.04 -8.67
CA GLU A 139 64.39 32.95 -9.22
C GLU A 139 64.83 31.48 -9.31
#